data_AF-A0AB33V9S8-F1
#
_entry.id   AF-A0AB33V9S8-F1
#
_cell.length_a   1.000
_cell.length_b   1.000
_cell.length_c   1.000
_cell.angle_alpha   90.00
_cell.angle_beta   90.00
_cell.angle_gamma   90.00
#
_symmetry.space_group_name_H-M   'P 1'
#
loop_
_entity.id
_entity.type
_entity.pdbx_description
1 polymer ?
#
loop_
_entity_poly.entity_id
_entity_poly.type
_entity_poly.pdbx_seq_one_letter_code
_entity_poly.pdbx_strand_id
1 'polypeptide(L)'
;MLWKTKRAVALAVAAASGAMSAAAHAQSSVTLYGQVDAWVGAQKGFDSSRAGVVNPGGMSTSYWGLKGSEDLGNGLKSLFALEAFFRPDTGRAGRFDGDNFFARNAFVGLSSNAWGTIKLGRNTPPYFVSTILFNPFIDSYTFSPAVFHTYLGNGLSGAAGISGLVGDSGWNNSILYSTPDFNGLSANLIYGAGEQADHNGQNKWGGSMQ
;
A
#
# COMPACT_ATOMS: atom_id res chain seq x y z
N MET A 1 -55.46 39.01 -3.94
CA MET A 1 -54.17 39.01 -4.67
C MET A 1 -53.00 38.41 -3.85
N LEU A 2 -53.01 38.48 -2.50
CA LEU A 2 -51.92 37.97 -1.64
C LEU A 2 -51.78 36.44 -1.50
N TRP A 3 -52.75 35.63 -1.95
CA TRP A 3 -52.69 34.17 -1.76
C TRP A 3 -51.89 33.45 -2.87
N LYS A 4 -51.80 34.05 -4.06
CA LYS A 4 -51.04 33.50 -5.19
C LYS A 4 -49.53 33.68 -5.02
N THR A 5 -49.08 34.76 -4.39
CA THR A 5 -47.66 35.05 -4.13
C THR A 5 -47.02 34.11 -3.09
N LYS A 6 -47.76 33.70 -2.05
CA LYS A 6 -47.24 32.76 -1.04
C LYS A 6 -46.99 31.35 -1.59
N ARG A 7 -47.80 30.90 -2.56
CA ARG A 7 -47.63 29.59 -3.22
C ARG A 7 -46.45 29.58 -4.19
N ALA A 8 -46.18 30.71 -4.85
CA ALA A 8 -45.03 30.85 -5.76
C ALA A 8 -43.69 30.84 -5.01
N VAL A 9 -43.62 31.49 -3.84
CA VAL A 9 -42.40 31.49 -2.99
C VAL A 9 -42.14 30.12 -2.37
N ALA A 10 -43.19 29.39 -1.95
CA ALA A 10 -43.05 28.04 -1.41
C ALA A 10 -42.54 27.03 -2.45
N LEU A 11 -42.96 27.16 -3.72
CA LEU A 11 -42.50 26.30 -4.82
C LEU A 11 -41.02 26.59 -5.20
N ALA A 12 -40.59 27.86 -5.13
CA ALA A 12 -39.23 28.26 -5.43
C ALA A 12 -38.22 27.78 -4.37
N VAL A 13 -38.62 27.78 -3.09
CA VAL A 13 -37.77 27.27 -1.98
C VAL A 13 -37.64 25.74 -2.02
N ALA A 14 -38.72 25.02 -2.38
CA ALA A 14 -38.69 23.56 -2.54
C ALA A 14 -37.87 23.09 -3.75
N ALA A 15 -37.85 23.87 -4.84
CA ALA A 15 -37.00 23.61 -5.99
C ALA A 15 -35.51 23.92 -5.70
N ALA A 16 -35.22 24.95 -4.90
CA ALA A 16 -33.87 25.30 -4.48
C ALA A 16 -33.26 24.29 -3.48
N SER A 17 -34.07 23.68 -2.60
CA SER A 17 -33.62 22.62 -1.69
C SER A 17 -33.50 21.24 -2.36
N GLY A 18 -34.22 20.99 -3.46
CA GLY A 18 -34.03 19.81 -4.30
C GLY A 18 -32.75 19.86 -5.15
N ALA A 19 -32.31 21.06 -5.54
CA ALA A 19 -31.08 21.25 -6.33
C ALA A 19 -29.78 21.12 -5.53
N MET A 20 -29.83 21.25 -4.20
CA MET A 20 -28.67 21.01 -3.32
C MET A 20 -28.45 19.54 -2.96
N SER A 21 -29.39 18.68 -3.37
CA SER A 21 -29.34 17.22 -3.17
C SER A 21 -29.19 16.46 -4.48
N ALA A 22 -28.64 17.11 -5.52
CA ALA A 22 -27.86 16.38 -6.50
C ALA A 22 -26.69 15.78 -5.71
N ALA A 23 -26.93 14.62 -5.09
CA ALA A 23 -25.90 13.70 -4.71
C ALA A 23 -25.00 13.65 -5.93
N ALA A 24 -23.84 14.29 -5.85
CA ALA A 24 -22.74 13.91 -6.68
C ALA A 24 -22.58 12.43 -6.37
N HIS A 25 -23.19 11.60 -7.22
CA HIS A 25 -22.92 10.18 -7.26
C HIS A 25 -21.51 10.08 -7.83
N ALA A 26 -20.55 10.52 -7.02
CA ALA A 26 -19.18 10.09 -7.08
C ALA A 26 -19.22 8.59 -7.29
N GLN A 27 -18.56 8.11 -8.34
CA GLN A 27 -18.47 6.68 -8.57
C GLN A 27 -17.53 6.08 -7.51
N SER A 28 -18.06 5.88 -6.30
CA SER A 28 -17.37 5.22 -5.21
C SER A 28 -17.32 3.73 -5.52
N SER A 29 -16.12 3.16 -5.44
CA SER A 29 -15.94 1.72 -5.61
C SER A 29 -15.05 1.19 -4.50
N VAL A 30 -15.41 0.00 -4.01
CA VAL A 30 -14.59 -0.81 -3.13
C VAL A 30 -14.35 -2.12 -3.84
N THR A 31 -13.09 -2.56 -3.87
CA THR A 31 -12.66 -3.80 -4.51
C THR A 31 -11.95 -4.66 -3.48
N LEU A 32 -12.42 -5.90 -3.33
CA LEU A 32 -11.65 -6.98 -2.71
C LEU A 32 -10.73 -7.59 -3.77
N TYR A 33 -9.45 -7.72 -3.45
CA TYR A 33 -8.43 -8.27 -4.33
C TYR A 33 -7.34 -8.96 -3.53
N GLY A 34 -6.45 -9.66 -4.21
CA GLY A 34 -5.34 -10.34 -3.59
C GLY A 34 -4.61 -11.24 -4.56
N GLN A 35 -3.62 -11.95 -4.03
CA GLN A 35 -2.86 -12.97 -4.71
C GLN A 35 -2.58 -14.14 -3.76
N VAL A 36 -2.66 -15.35 -4.29
CA VAL A 36 -2.25 -16.58 -3.62
C VAL A 36 -1.07 -17.14 -4.40
N ASP A 37 0.03 -17.42 -3.71
CA ASP A 37 1.27 -17.98 -4.25
C ASP A 37 1.76 -19.06 -3.27
N ALA A 38 1.98 -20.26 -3.80
CA ALA A 38 2.61 -21.38 -3.12
C ALA A 38 3.54 -22.11 -4.09
N TRP A 39 4.58 -22.74 -3.57
CA TRP A 39 5.57 -23.47 -4.35
C TRP A 39 5.93 -24.80 -3.69
N VAL A 40 6.43 -25.74 -4.49
CA VAL A 40 6.91 -27.05 -4.05
C VAL A 40 8.37 -27.22 -4.42
N GLY A 41 9.15 -27.90 -3.59
CA GLY A 41 10.54 -28.17 -3.91
C GLY A 41 11.24 -29.05 -2.87
N ALA A 42 12.56 -29.07 -2.91
CA ALA A 42 13.39 -29.71 -1.90
C ALA A 42 14.36 -28.70 -1.30
N GLN A 43 14.42 -28.61 0.02
CA GLN A 43 15.34 -27.74 0.75
C GLN A 43 16.35 -28.58 1.53
N LYS A 44 17.59 -28.07 1.62
CA LYS A 44 18.65 -28.64 2.46
C LYS A 44 18.99 -27.65 3.57
N GLY A 45 18.85 -28.08 4.83
CA GLY A 45 19.20 -27.28 6.01
C GLY A 45 20.71 -27.22 6.29
N PHE A 46 21.13 -26.35 7.21
CA PHE A 46 22.52 -26.24 7.66
C PHE A 46 23.03 -27.52 8.35
N ASP A 47 22.12 -28.31 8.93
CA ASP A 47 22.36 -29.63 9.50
C ASP A 47 22.52 -30.74 8.43
N SER A 48 22.53 -30.36 7.15
CA SER A 48 22.56 -31.26 5.99
C SER A 48 21.34 -32.17 5.81
N SER A 49 20.29 -32.00 6.60
CA SER A 49 19.01 -32.66 6.36
C SER A 49 18.38 -32.17 5.05
N ARG A 50 17.63 -33.04 4.37
CA ARG A 50 16.87 -32.69 3.16
C ARG A 50 15.41 -33.05 3.35
N ALA A 51 14.53 -32.13 2.98
CA ALA A 51 13.09 -32.35 3.00
C ALA A 51 12.46 -31.88 1.69
N GLY A 52 11.44 -32.61 1.22
CA GLY A 52 10.47 -32.06 0.27
C GLY A 52 9.55 -31.09 1.01
N VAL A 53 9.24 -29.96 0.39
CA VAL A 53 8.50 -28.87 1.02
C VAL A 53 7.37 -28.37 0.12
N VAL A 54 6.30 -27.92 0.74
CA VAL A 54 5.30 -27.03 0.16
C VAL A 54 5.29 -25.79 1.03
N ASN A 55 5.58 -24.63 0.44
CA ASN A 55 5.76 -23.38 1.17
C ASN A 55 4.97 -22.25 0.49
N PRO A 56 4.61 -21.20 1.23
CA PRO A 56 3.93 -20.04 0.67
C PRO A 56 4.94 -19.09 0.02
N GLY A 57 4.46 -18.23 -0.87
CA GLY A 57 5.19 -17.06 -1.34
C GLY A 57 6.50 -17.36 -2.06
N GLY A 58 6.45 -18.21 -3.08
CA GLY A 58 7.60 -18.52 -3.92
C GLY A 58 8.04 -17.29 -4.70
N MET A 59 7.17 -16.75 -5.56
CA MET A 59 7.49 -15.58 -6.37
C MET A 59 7.06 -14.27 -5.70
N SER A 60 5.88 -14.23 -5.09
CA SER A 60 5.39 -13.07 -4.36
C SER A 60 4.69 -13.49 -3.08
N THR A 61 4.74 -12.66 -2.04
CA THR A 61 4.09 -12.98 -0.77
C THR A 61 2.57 -12.93 -0.93
N SER A 62 1.88 -14.02 -0.56
CA SER A 62 0.42 -14.11 -0.61
C SER A 62 -0.25 -13.03 0.26
N TYR A 63 -1.24 -12.33 -0.30
CA TYR A 63 -1.99 -11.30 0.41
C TYR A 63 -3.42 -11.19 -0.10
N TRP A 64 -4.27 -10.61 0.73
CA TRP A 64 -5.59 -10.13 0.32
C TRP A 64 -5.79 -8.71 0.85
N GLY A 65 -6.72 -7.97 0.27
CA GLY A 65 -7.00 -6.61 0.72
C GLY A 65 -8.21 -5.97 0.09
N LEU A 66 -8.58 -4.83 0.67
CA LEU A 66 -9.63 -3.95 0.20
C LEU A 66 -9.00 -2.64 -0.23
N LYS A 67 -9.36 -2.16 -1.41
CA LYS A 67 -9.03 -0.81 -1.87
C LYS A 67 -10.30 -0.12 -2.31
N GLY A 68 -10.30 1.20 -2.22
CA GLY A 68 -11.39 1.98 -2.78
C GLY A 68 -10.94 3.35 -3.22
N SER A 69 -11.80 3.96 -4.01
CA SER A 69 -11.68 5.35 -4.40
C SER A 69 -13.07 5.96 -4.52
N GLU A 70 -13.17 7.23 -4.13
CA GLU A 70 -14.37 8.05 -4.24
C GLU A 70 -13.99 9.35 -4.95
N ASP A 71 -14.78 9.70 -5.97
CA ASP A 71 -14.61 10.93 -6.73
C ASP A 71 -15.15 12.12 -5.93
N LEU A 72 -14.31 13.05 -5.53
CA LEU A 72 -14.72 14.23 -4.78
C LEU A 72 -15.10 15.41 -5.70
N GLY A 73 -15.10 15.20 -7.01
CA GLY A 73 -15.35 16.20 -8.03
C GLY A 73 -14.09 16.98 -8.43
N ASN A 74 -14.18 17.73 -9.53
CA ASN A 74 -13.11 18.60 -10.04
C ASN A 74 -11.73 17.92 -10.21
N GLY A 75 -11.73 16.62 -10.50
CA GLY A 75 -10.50 15.83 -10.65
C GLY A 75 -9.78 15.52 -9.33
N LEU A 76 -10.44 15.70 -8.19
CA LEU A 76 -9.98 15.28 -6.86
C LEU A 76 -10.64 13.95 -6.47
N LYS A 77 -9.88 13.03 -5.87
CA LYS A 77 -10.37 11.74 -5.40
C LYS A 77 -9.82 11.42 -4.02
N SER A 78 -10.62 10.77 -3.19
CA SER A 78 -10.10 10.03 -2.03
C SER A 78 -9.75 8.61 -2.45
N LEU A 79 -8.80 8.00 -1.75
CA LEU A 79 -8.39 6.62 -1.95
C LEU A 79 -7.93 5.97 -0.65
N PHE A 80 -8.11 4.66 -0.53
CA PHE A 80 -7.61 3.88 0.60
C PHE A 80 -7.18 2.49 0.15
N ALA A 81 -6.29 1.87 0.92
CA ALA A 81 -6.02 0.44 0.83
C ALA A 81 -5.71 -0.14 2.21
N LEU A 82 -6.25 -1.33 2.47
CA LEU A 82 -5.96 -2.16 3.63
C LEU A 82 -5.63 -3.57 3.11
N GLU A 83 -4.40 -4.01 3.29
CA GLU A 83 -3.88 -5.27 2.72
C GLU A 83 -3.14 -6.09 3.78
N ALA A 84 -3.53 -7.36 3.92
CA ALA A 84 -3.02 -8.32 4.89
C ALA A 84 -2.32 -9.49 4.19
N PHE A 85 -1.15 -9.88 4.71
CA PHE A 85 -0.45 -11.09 4.27
C PHE A 85 -1.06 -12.33 4.92
N PHE A 86 -0.92 -13.48 4.26
CA PHE A 86 -1.27 -14.79 4.82
C PHE A 86 -0.41 -15.91 4.20
N ARG A 87 -0.43 -17.08 4.81
CA ARG A 87 0.33 -18.27 4.40
C ARG A 87 -0.63 -19.38 3.95
N PRO A 88 -0.80 -19.62 2.64
CA PRO A 88 -1.77 -20.60 2.12
C PRO A 88 -1.47 -22.06 2.50
N ASP A 89 -0.22 -22.41 2.78
CA ASP A 89 0.21 -23.76 3.19
C ASP A 89 -0.27 -24.14 4.60
N THR A 90 -0.37 -23.16 5.50
CA THR A 90 -0.74 -23.37 6.92
C THR A 90 -2.04 -22.67 7.33
N GLY A 91 -2.60 -21.82 6.47
CA GLY A 91 -3.77 -20.99 6.77
C GLY A 91 -3.50 -19.87 7.78
N ARG A 92 -2.24 -19.60 8.12
CA ARG A 92 -1.87 -18.61 9.15
C ARG A 92 -1.82 -17.19 8.58
N ALA A 93 -2.14 -16.21 9.42
CA ALA A 93 -2.03 -14.79 9.05
C ALA A 93 -0.56 -14.33 9.06
N GLY A 94 -0.27 -13.29 8.27
CA GLY A 94 1.04 -12.65 8.22
C GLY A 94 2.11 -13.42 7.45
N ARG A 95 3.28 -12.81 7.26
CA ARG A 95 4.47 -13.44 6.65
C ARG A 95 5.15 -14.42 7.58
N PHE A 96 5.13 -14.11 8.86
CA PHE A 96 5.67 -14.89 9.97
C PHE A 96 4.77 -14.68 11.20
N ASP A 97 5.14 -15.29 12.33
CA ASP A 97 4.34 -15.20 13.55
C ASP A 97 4.55 -13.88 14.27
N GLY A 98 3.45 -13.18 14.55
CA GLY A 98 3.50 -11.84 15.14
C GLY A 98 3.64 -10.71 14.12
N ASP A 99 3.54 -10.99 12.82
CA ASP A 99 3.43 -9.94 11.79
C ASP A 99 2.16 -9.10 12.00
N ASN A 100 2.19 -7.84 11.57
CA ASN A 100 1.02 -6.96 11.69
C ASN A 100 -0.11 -7.46 10.78
N PHE A 101 -1.37 -7.20 11.16
CA PHE A 101 -2.51 -7.66 10.37
C PHE A 101 -2.52 -7.02 8.97
N PHE A 102 -2.54 -5.68 8.87
CA PHE A 102 -2.39 -4.97 7.59
C PHE A 102 -0.93 -4.61 7.31
N ALA A 103 -0.07 -5.63 7.25
CA ALA A 103 1.37 -5.47 7.08
C ALA A 103 1.82 -5.08 5.67
N ARG A 104 0.96 -5.17 4.63
CA ARG A 104 1.35 -4.83 3.26
C ARG A 104 1.14 -3.35 2.96
N ASN A 105 -0.12 -2.90 2.97
CA ASN A 105 -0.50 -1.50 2.85
C ASN A 105 -1.63 -1.20 3.82
N ALA A 106 -1.57 -0.03 4.47
CA ALA A 106 -2.64 0.47 5.33
C ALA A 106 -2.65 1.99 5.30
N PHE A 107 -3.32 2.58 4.31
CA PHE A 107 -3.29 4.02 4.10
C PHE A 107 -4.65 4.59 3.69
N VAL A 108 -4.77 5.89 3.90
CA VAL A 108 -5.74 6.77 3.23
C VAL A 108 -4.97 7.82 2.42
N GLY A 109 -5.60 8.40 1.41
CA GLY A 109 -4.96 9.40 0.57
C GLY A 109 -5.92 10.24 -0.25
N LEU A 110 -5.35 11.27 -0.85
CA LEU A 110 -6.01 12.16 -1.79
C LEU A 110 -5.19 12.20 -3.08
N SER A 111 -5.88 12.12 -4.22
CA SER A 111 -5.29 12.22 -5.56
C SER A 111 -5.95 13.33 -6.33
N SER A 112 -5.16 14.18 -6.98
CA SER A 112 -5.62 15.23 -7.89
C SER A 112 -4.84 15.22 -9.19
N ASN A 113 -5.52 15.49 -10.30
CA ASN A 113 -4.87 15.70 -11.60
C ASN A 113 -3.90 16.90 -11.59
N ALA A 114 -4.09 17.88 -10.70
CA ALA A 114 -3.30 19.10 -10.68
C ALA A 114 -1.97 18.95 -9.93
N TRP A 115 -1.96 18.18 -8.83
CA TRP A 115 -0.83 18.13 -7.91
C TRP A 115 -0.37 16.71 -7.54
N GLY A 116 -1.02 15.67 -8.05
CA GLY A 116 -0.58 14.28 -7.85
C GLY A 116 -1.29 13.62 -6.67
N THR A 117 -0.60 12.73 -5.96
CA THR A 117 -1.20 11.90 -4.89
C THR A 117 -0.43 12.02 -3.59
N ILE A 118 -1.15 12.21 -2.48
CA ILE A 118 -0.59 12.12 -1.12
C ILE A 118 -1.28 10.96 -0.40
N LYS A 119 -0.50 10.11 0.27
CA LYS A 119 -0.98 9.00 1.10
C LYS A 119 -0.39 9.09 2.50
N LEU A 120 -1.21 8.79 3.50
CA LEU A 120 -0.87 8.80 4.93
C LEU A 120 -1.13 7.41 5.52
N GLY A 121 -0.16 6.87 6.25
CA GLY A 121 -0.27 5.60 6.96
C GLY A 121 0.91 4.68 6.72
N ARG A 122 0.64 3.40 6.48
CA ARG A 122 1.63 2.40 6.08
C ARG A 122 1.71 2.31 4.55
N ASN A 123 2.79 2.82 3.98
CA ASN A 123 3.01 2.86 2.54
C ASN A 123 4.23 2.03 2.13
N THR A 124 4.16 1.45 0.93
CA THR A 124 5.33 0.85 0.28
C THR A 124 6.33 1.95 -0.12
N PRO A 125 7.61 1.87 0.30
CA PRO A 125 8.60 2.88 -0.04
C PRO A 125 9.02 2.79 -1.52
N PRO A 126 9.31 3.92 -2.19
CA PRO A 126 9.67 3.92 -3.62
C PRO A 126 10.91 3.09 -3.93
N TYR A 127 11.87 3.00 -3.02
CA TYR A 127 13.06 2.16 -3.18
C TYR A 127 12.73 0.67 -3.35
N PHE A 128 11.71 0.17 -2.64
CA PHE A 128 11.23 -1.21 -2.82
C PHE A 128 10.62 -1.38 -4.22
N VAL A 129 9.78 -0.44 -4.64
CA VAL A 129 9.17 -0.46 -5.99
C VAL A 129 10.25 -0.45 -7.08
N SER A 130 11.25 0.43 -6.98
CA SER A 130 12.35 0.50 -7.93
C SER A 130 13.17 -0.81 -7.97
N THR A 131 13.35 -1.48 -6.83
CA THR A 131 14.09 -2.75 -6.78
C THR A 131 13.38 -3.86 -7.55
N ILE A 132 12.05 -3.91 -7.46
CA ILE A 132 11.28 -5.01 -8.08
C ILE A 132 10.98 -4.77 -9.56
N LEU A 133 10.94 -3.51 -10.03
CA LEU A 133 10.70 -3.17 -11.44
C LEU A 133 11.76 -3.72 -12.40
N PHE A 134 13.02 -3.82 -11.94
CA PHE A 134 14.14 -4.31 -12.74
C PHE A 134 14.64 -5.69 -12.30
N ASN A 135 13.93 -6.34 -11.38
CA ASN A 135 14.28 -7.69 -10.92
C ASN A 135 13.46 -8.74 -11.68
N PRO A 136 14.07 -9.70 -12.39
CA PRO A 136 13.34 -10.76 -13.09
C PRO A 136 12.54 -11.67 -12.16
N PHE A 137 12.86 -11.66 -10.86
CA PHE A 137 12.13 -12.38 -9.81
C PHE A 137 11.19 -11.46 -9.00
N ILE A 138 10.86 -10.27 -9.52
CA ILE A 138 9.92 -9.30 -8.93
C ILE A 138 10.23 -9.04 -7.45
N ASP A 139 9.35 -9.46 -6.53
CA ASP A 139 9.46 -9.29 -5.09
C ASP A 139 9.71 -10.61 -4.37
N SER A 140 10.31 -11.60 -5.04
CA SER A 140 10.54 -12.93 -4.47
C SER A 140 11.59 -12.92 -3.37
N TYR A 141 11.14 -13.13 -2.14
CA TYR A 141 11.98 -13.35 -0.96
C TYR A 141 12.62 -14.75 -0.95
N THR A 142 12.16 -15.66 -1.81
CA THR A 142 12.61 -17.06 -1.87
C THR A 142 13.64 -17.28 -2.97
N PHE A 143 13.40 -16.74 -4.17
CA PHE A 143 14.17 -17.05 -5.38
C PHE A 143 15.02 -15.88 -5.88
N SER A 144 14.79 -14.64 -5.44
CA SER A 144 15.61 -13.48 -5.86
C SER A 144 16.82 -13.28 -4.96
N PRO A 145 18.06 -13.42 -5.47
CA PRO A 145 19.25 -13.07 -4.71
C PRO A 145 19.31 -11.57 -4.37
N ALA A 146 18.80 -10.71 -5.27
CA ALA A 146 18.80 -9.27 -5.07
C ALA A 146 17.87 -8.87 -3.93
N VAL A 147 16.64 -9.38 -3.89
CA VAL A 147 15.68 -9.11 -2.79
C VAL A 147 16.21 -9.71 -1.49
N PHE A 148 16.73 -10.94 -1.54
CA PHE A 148 17.27 -11.62 -0.36
C PHE A 148 18.40 -10.80 0.29
N HIS A 149 19.42 -10.38 -0.48
CA HIS A 149 20.52 -9.58 0.08
C HIS A 149 20.11 -8.16 0.51
N THR A 150 19.08 -7.59 -0.11
CA THR A 150 18.66 -6.21 0.16
C THR A 150 17.73 -6.12 1.38
N TYR A 151 16.78 -7.06 1.51
CA TYR A 151 15.67 -6.97 2.47
C TYR A 151 15.64 -8.07 3.53
N LEU A 152 16.26 -9.25 3.31
CA LEU A 152 16.22 -10.38 4.27
C LEU A 152 17.36 -10.42 5.26
N GLY A 153 18.19 -9.37 5.34
CA GLY A 153 19.28 -9.27 6.31
C GLY A 153 18.85 -9.19 7.79
N ASN A 154 17.61 -9.57 8.14
CA ASN A 154 17.19 -9.76 9.52
C ASN A 154 15.96 -10.69 9.57
N GLY A 155 16.12 -12.02 9.67
CA GLY A 155 14.95 -12.87 9.94
C GLY A 155 15.01 -14.39 9.70
N LEU A 156 16.03 -14.94 9.05
CA LEU A 156 16.21 -16.40 8.99
C LEU A 156 17.61 -16.76 9.48
N SER A 157 17.81 -16.60 10.79
CA SER A 157 19.07 -16.65 11.54
C SER A 157 19.97 -15.43 11.30
N GLY A 158 20.49 -14.84 12.37
CA GLY A 158 21.57 -13.84 12.32
C GLY A 158 22.90 -14.43 11.81
N ALA A 159 22.86 -15.37 10.86
CA ALA A 159 24.00 -16.17 10.42
C ALA A 159 24.94 -15.46 9.43
N ALA A 160 24.64 -14.24 9.00
CA ALA A 160 25.50 -13.52 8.05
C ALA A 160 26.00 -12.15 8.52
N GLY A 161 25.48 -11.59 9.63
CA GLY A 161 25.87 -10.23 10.06
C GLY A 161 25.57 -9.11 9.05
N ILE A 162 24.83 -9.41 7.98
CA ILE A 162 24.44 -8.45 6.95
C ILE A 162 23.12 -7.83 7.40
N SER A 163 23.15 -6.57 7.84
CA SER A 163 21.93 -5.84 8.20
C SER A 163 21.18 -5.46 6.92
N GLY A 164 19.98 -5.98 6.74
CA GLY A 164 19.08 -5.59 5.64
C GLY A 164 18.61 -4.13 5.82
N LEU A 165 18.08 -3.51 4.76
CA LEU A 165 17.61 -2.13 4.85
C LEU A 165 16.59 -1.94 5.98
N VAL A 166 16.86 -0.96 6.83
CA VAL A 166 16.02 -0.59 7.97
C VAL A 166 14.69 -0.03 7.47
N GLY A 167 13.65 -0.87 7.43
CA GLY A 167 12.29 -0.45 7.05
C GLY A 167 11.55 -1.34 6.08
N ASP A 168 12.13 -2.45 5.61
CA ASP A 168 11.38 -3.46 4.83
C ASP A 168 10.72 -2.84 3.56
N SER A 169 9.77 -3.57 2.99
CA SER A 169 8.83 -3.25 1.91
C SER A 169 7.65 -2.36 2.33
N GLY A 170 7.58 -1.87 3.57
CA GLY A 170 6.48 -1.03 4.05
C GLY A 170 6.83 -0.21 5.28
N TRP A 171 6.60 1.11 5.22
CA TRP A 171 6.95 2.06 6.28
C TRP A 171 5.70 2.52 7.03
N ASN A 172 5.68 2.35 8.35
CA ASN A 172 4.64 2.91 9.22
C ASN A 172 4.78 4.43 9.32
N ASN A 173 3.71 5.08 9.78
CA ASN A 173 3.70 6.51 10.13
C ASN A 173 4.28 7.38 9.01
N SER A 174 3.92 7.02 7.77
CA SER A 174 4.53 7.55 6.58
C SER A 174 3.61 8.47 5.80
N ILE A 175 4.22 9.46 5.17
CA ILE A 175 3.63 10.32 4.15
C ILE A 175 4.34 9.97 2.84
N LEU A 176 3.58 9.51 1.85
CA LEU A 176 4.06 9.26 0.49
C LEU A 176 3.40 10.26 -0.45
N TYR A 177 4.23 11.02 -1.17
CA TYR A 177 3.81 11.92 -2.23
C TYR A 177 4.28 11.40 -3.59
N SER A 178 3.40 11.41 -4.58
CA SER A 178 3.69 11.10 -5.98
C SER A 178 3.26 12.29 -6.83
N THR A 179 4.13 12.80 -7.70
CA THR A 179 3.80 13.91 -8.59
C THR A 179 2.79 13.49 -9.67
N PRO A 180 2.14 14.45 -10.35
CA PRO A 180 1.57 14.19 -11.67
C PRO A 180 2.63 13.65 -12.64
N ASP A 181 2.17 13.04 -13.72
CA ASP A 181 3.02 12.76 -14.89
C ASP A 181 3.23 14.05 -15.68
N PHE A 182 4.49 14.44 -15.85
CA PHE A 182 4.89 15.60 -16.65
C PHE A 182 5.57 15.12 -17.94
N ASN A 183 4.77 14.69 -18.91
CA ASN A 183 5.24 14.16 -20.21
C ASN A 183 6.21 12.99 -20.04
N GLY A 184 5.85 12.03 -19.17
CA GLY A 184 6.68 10.87 -18.86
C GLY A 184 7.66 11.06 -17.71
N LEU A 185 7.80 12.27 -17.15
CA LEU A 185 8.58 12.51 -15.93
C LEU A 185 7.68 12.48 -14.69
N SER A 186 8.02 11.65 -13.71
CA SER A 186 7.34 11.62 -12.41
C SER A 186 8.31 11.35 -11.26
N ALA A 187 7.93 11.76 -10.05
CA ALA A 187 8.72 11.56 -8.85
C ALA A 187 7.86 11.06 -7.68
N ASN A 188 8.47 10.27 -6.81
CA ASN A 188 7.90 9.81 -5.56
C ASN A 188 8.80 10.22 -4.40
N LEU A 189 8.21 10.71 -3.31
CA LEU A 189 8.90 11.09 -2.07
C LEU A 189 8.17 10.46 -0.90
N ILE A 190 8.91 9.81 0.00
CA ILE A 190 8.35 9.24 1.22
C ILE A 190 9.12 9.74 2.44
N TYR A 191 8.39 10.00 3.51
CA TYR A 191 8.92 10.29 4.84
C TYR A 191 8.18 9.43 5.87
N GLY A 192 8.89 8.75 6.76
CA GLY A 192 8.33 7.98 7.88
C GLY A 192 8.86 8.49 9.21
N ALA A 193 7.94 8.83 10.12
CA ALA A 193 8.30 9.31 11.46
C ALA A 193 8.64 8.14 12.39
N GLY A 194 9.69 8.30 13.21
CA GLY A 194 10.08 7.33 14.22
C GLY A 194 9.22 7.36 15.50
N GLU A 195 8.41 8.40 15.68
CA GLU A 195 7.47 8.60 16.81
C GLU A 195 8.11 8.58 18.23
N GLN A 196 9.41 8.85 18.31
CA GLN A 196 10.14 8.94 19.58
C GLN A 196 10.70 10.35 19.76
N ALA A 197 10.30 11.02 20.84
CA ALA A 197 10.85 12.32 21.21
C ALA A 197 12.37 12.20 21.41
N ASP A 198 13.12 13.19 20.93
CA ASP A 198 14.59 13.28 21.02
C ASP A 198 15.38 12.14 20.33
N HIS A 199 14.71 11.32 19.50
CA HIS A 199 15.32 10.21 18.76
C HIS A 199 15.10 10.34 17.25
N ASN A 200 15.50 11.49 16.69
CA ASN A 200 15.36 11.81 15.27
C ASN A 200 16.06 10.83 14.32
N GLY A 201 17.02 10.04 14.81
CA GLY A 201 17.70 8.98 14.06
C GLY A 201 16.79 7.82 13.63
N GLN A 202 15.56 7.75 14.14
CA GLN A 202 14.57 6.74 13.72
C GLN A 202 13.66 7.20 12.58
N ASN A 203 13.75 8.48 12.18
CA ASN A 203 13.06 8.99 11.00
C ASN A 203 13.69 8.41 9.73
N LYS A 204 12.86 8.18 8.72
CA LYS A 204 13.28 7.62 7.43
C LYS A 204 12.75 8.49 6.30
N TRP A 205 13.50 8.59 5.22
CA TRP A 205 13.09 9.29 4.02
C TRP A 205 13.68 8.62 2.78
N GLY A 206 13.03 8.81 1.65
CA GLY A 206 13.49 8.27 0.38
C GLY A 206 12.66 8.77 -0.78
N GLY A 207 13.06 8.42 -1.99
CA GLY A 207 12.33 8.78 -3.19
C GLY A 207 12.80 8.03 -4.41
N SER A 208 12.06 8.20 -5.50
CA SER A 208 12.43 7.72 -6.82
C SER A 208 11.95 8.70 -7.88
N MET A 209 12.55 8.62 -9.06
CA MET A 209 12.12 9.34 -10.25
C MET A 209 12.12 8.36 -11.41
N GLN A 210 11.20 8.56 -12.36
CA GLN A 210 11.10 7.81 -13.60
C GLN A 210 10.65 8.72 -14.71
#